data_AF-A0A818JRP4-F1
#
_entry.id   AF-A0A818JRP4-F1
#
_cell.length_a   1.000
_cell.length_b   1.000
_cell.length_c   1.000
_cell.angle_alpha   90.00
_cell.angle_beta   90.00
_cell.angle_gamma   90.00
#
_symmetry.space_group_name_H-M   'P 1'
#
loop_
_entity.id
_entity.type
_entity.pdbx_description
1 polymer ?
#
loop_
_entity_poly.entity_id
_entity_poly.type
_entity_poly.pdbx_seq_one_letter_code
_entity_poly.pdbx_strand_id
1 'polypeptide(L)'
;MIKGCCIGPKKRPITLRKSLILNPKRSHREQIELRFIDTSSKFGHGRFQTHEEKRIFMGPLKKHRLQEEQQLTTTATTTQTKST
;
A
#
# COMPACT_ATOMS: atom_id res chain seq x y z
N MET A 1 5.08 12.10 5.65
CA MET A 1 6.36 11.39 5.42
C MET A 1 7.48 12.22 6.03
N ILE A 2 8.29 11.65 6.92
CA ILE A 2 9.48 12.32 7.47
C ILE A 2 10.67 11.96 6.58
N LYS A 3 11.53 12.92 6.26
CA LYS A 3 12.75 12.67 5.47
C LYS A 3 13.71 11.81 6.30
N GLY A 4 14.07 10.63 5.81
CA GLY A 4 15.03 9.72 6.45
C GLY A 4 14.45 8.81 7.54
N CYS A 5 15.28 8.43 8.51
CA CYS A 5 14.92 7.51 9.59
C CYS A 5 14.34 8.24 10.81
N CYS A 6 13.51 7.54 11.60
CA CYS A 6 12.97 8.01 12.88
C CYS A 6 13.33 7.02 14.00
N ILE A 7 13.32 7.49 15.25
CA ILE A 7 13.77 6.67 16.38
C ILE A 7 12.74 5.61 16.79
N GLY A 8 13.22 4.38 16.92
CA GLY A 8 12.49 3.25 17.47
C GLY A 8 11.65 2.45 16.47
N PRO A 9 10.99 1.37 16.92
CA PRO A 9 10.31 0.42 16.04
C PRO A 9 8.96 0.94 15.52
N LYS A 10 8.41 0.21 14.55
CA LYS A 10 7.04 0.45 14.05
C LYS A 10 6.05 0.44 15.22
N LYS A 11 5.06 1.33 15.19
CA LYS A 11 4.01 1.55 16.22
C LYS A 11 4.46 2.20 17.53
N ARG A 12 5.73 2.57 17.70
CA ARG A 12 6.18 3.33 18.89
C ARG A 12 5.62 4.77 18.86
N PRO A 13 5.07 5.30 19.96
CA PRO A 13 4.65 6.70 20.02
C PRO A 13 5.86 7.64 19.95
N ILE A 14 5.77 8.67 19.11
CA ILE A 14 6.82 9.70 18.92
C ILE A 14 6.16 11.08 19.01
N THR A 15 6.70 11.96 19.85
CA THR A 15 6.27 13.35 19.97
C THR A 15 7.08 14.24 19.02
N LEU A 16 6.42 14.91 18.07
CA LEU A 16 7.06 15.87 17.17
C LEU A 16 6.95 17.29 17.75
N ARG A 17 8.06 18.03 17.80
CA ARG A 17 8.13 19.42 18.27
C ARG A 17 8.57 20.35 17.14
N LYS A 18 8.09 21.59 17.15
CA LYS A 18 8.66 22.66 16.31
C LYS A 18 10.15 22.87 16.65
N SER A 19 10.94 23.26 15.65
CA SER A 19 12.33 23.64 15.87
C SER A 19 12.40 24.85 16.81
N LEU A 20 13.33 24.83 17.76
CA LEU A 20 13.61 25.98 18.64
C LEU A 20 14.58 26.96 17.98
N ILE A 21 15.34 26.48 16.99
CA ILE A 21 16.36 27.26 16.27
C ILE A 21 15.78 27.69 14.94
N LEU A 22 16.04 28.95 14.55
CA LEU A 22 15.73 29.43 13.21
C LEU A 22 16.61 28.68 12.20
N ASN A 23 15.99 28.05 11.20
CA ASN A 23 16.72 27.34 10.14
C ASN A 23 16.99 28.29 8.96
N PRO A 24 18.24 28.76 8.74
CA PRO A 24 18.55 29.70 7.66
C PRO A 24 18.82 29.02 6.32
N LYS A 25 19.17 27.72 6.30
CA LYS A 25 19.59 27.02 5.09
C LYS A 25 18.42 26.80 4.13
N ARG A 26 18.70 26.92 2.83
CA ARG A 26 17.72 26.71 1.74
C ARG A 26 17.08 25.33 1.80
N SER A 27 17.85 24.30 2.12
CA SER A 27 17.39 22.91 2.27
C SER A 27 16.24 22.71 3.27
N HIS A 28 16.03 23.63 4.21
CA HIS A 28 14.91 23.58 5.18
C HIS A 28 13.70 24.42 4.75
N ARG A 29 13.86 25.32 3.77
CA ARG A 29 12.81 26.25 3.28
C ARG A 29 12.32 25.89 1.87
N GLU A 30 12.90 24.86 1.26
CA GLU A 30 12.47 24.36 -0.04
C GLU A 30 11.04 23.81 0.03
N GLN A 31 10.21 24.22 -0.92
CA GLN A 31 8.90 23.64 -1.15
C GLN A 31 9.08 22.31 -1.91
N ILE A 32 8.55 21.22 -1.35
CA ILE A 32 8.77 19.87 -1.88
C ILE A 32 7.50 19.40 -2.60
N GLU A 33 7.62 19.20 -3.91
CA GLU A 33 6.63 18.51 -4.73
C GLU A 33 7.09 17.08 -5.02
N LEU A 34 6.28 16.09 -4.64
CA LEU A 34 6.62 14.69 -4.83
C LEU A 34 6.09 14.20 -6.18
N ARG A 35 6.97 13.61 -7.00
CA ARG A 35 6.60 13.05 -8.32
C ARG A 35 6.18 11.58 -8.27
N PHE A 36 6.79 10.79 -7.38
CA PHE A 36 6.59 9.35 -7.30
C PHE A 36 6.76 8.86 -5.86
N ILE A 37 5.93 7.90 -5.45
CA ILE A 37 6.03 7.19 -4.18
C ILE A 37 6.09 5.69 -4.50
N ASP A 38 7.14 5.04 -4.03
CA ASP A 38 7.28 3.59 -4.17
C ASP A 38 6.30 2.87 -3.22
N THR A 39 5.32 2.21 -3.81
CA THR A 39 4.26 1.43 -3.15
C THR A 39 4.49 -0.07 -3.27
N SER A 40 5.64 -0.48 -3.81
CA SER A 40 6.04 -1.88 -3.88
C SER A 40 6.14 -2.53 -2.50
N SER A 41 5.88 -3.85 -2.46
CA SER A 41 6.00 -4.63 -1.22
C SER A 41 7.39 -4.50 -0.60
N LYS A 42 7.45 -4.22 0.70
CA LYS A 42 8.67 -4.28 1.52
C LYS A 42 8.85 -5.59 2.26
N PHE A 43 7.92 -6.53 2.07
CA PHE A 43 8.10 -7.91 2.49
C PHE A 43 8.78 -8.67 1.33
N GLY A 44 10.06 -9.01 1.50
CA GLY A 44 10.90 -9.55 0.43
C GLY A 44 11.31 -8.49 -0.60
N HIS A 45 11.43 -8.90 -1.86
CA HIS A 45 11.80 -8.02 -2.97
C HIS A 45 10.57 -7.60 -3.79
N GLY A 46 10.06 -6.39 -3.54
CA GLY A 46 8.95 -5.80 -4.29
C GLY A 46 9.34 -5.48 -5.74
N ARG A 47 8.47 -5.88 -6.70
CA ARG A 47 8.66 -5.65 -8.14
C ARG A 47 7.57 -4.82 -8.81
N PHE A 48 6.36 -4.82 -8.27
CA PHE A 48 5.19 -4.16 -8.83
C PHE A 48 4.72 -3.08 -7.88
N GLN A 49 4.25 -1.95 -8.41
CA GLN A 49 3.70 -0.85 -7.62
C GLN A 49 2.26 -1.15 -7.25
N THR A 50 1.48 -1.63 -8.22
CA THR A 50 0.07 -1.96 -8.02
C THR A 50 -0.19 -3.47 -8.11
N HIS A 51 -1.31 -3.89 -7.50
CA HIS A 51 -1.77 -5.28 -7.63
C HIS A 51 -2.20 -5.60 -9.06
N GLU A 52 -2.68 -4.61 -9.81
CA GLU A 52 -3.09 -4.73 -11.20
C GLU A 52 -1.90 -4.98 -12.11
N GLU A 53 -0.82 -4.20 -11.99
CA GLU A 53 0.45 -4.46 -12.70
C GLU A 53 0.93 -5.89 -12.49
N LYS A 54 0.88 -6.37 -11.24
CA LYS A 54 1.27 -7.75 -10.90
C LYS A 54 0.37 -8.77 -11.58
N ARG A 55 -0.94 -8.54 -11.62
CA ARG A 55 -1.91 -9.47 -12.25
C ARG A 55 -1.72 -9.53 -13.76
N ILE A 56 -1.56 -8.37 -14.40
CA ILE A 56 -1.31 -8.28 -15.85
C ILE A 56 0.00 -8.99 -16.19
N PHE A 57 1.06 -8.75 -15.42
CA PHE A 57 2.36 -9.37 -15.65
C PHE A 57 2.36 -10.89 -15.43
N MET A 58 1.73 -11.37 -14.35
CA MET A 58 1.72 -12.81 -14.01
C MET A 58 0.70 -13.62 -14.83
N GLY A 59 -0.28 -12.97 -15.45
CA GLY A 59 -1.36 -13.62 -16.18
C GLY A 59 -2.33 -14.42 -15.30
N PRO A 60 -3.22 -15.21 -15.93
CA PRO A 60 -4.23 -16.00 -15.22
C PRO A 60 -3.58 -17.18 -14.47
N LEU A 61 -3.58 -17.12 -13.14
CA LEU A 61 -3.07 -18.19 -12.26
C LEU A 61 -4.19 -19.16 -11.88
N LYS A 62 -3.84 -20.42 -11.55
CA LYS A 62 -4.79 -21.46 -11.11
C LYS A 62 -5.68 -21.01 -9.95
N LYS A 63 -5.12 -20.29 -8.98
CA LYS A 63 -5.86 -19.78 -7.82
C LYS A 63 -7.00 -18.81 -8.19
N HIS A 64 -6.83 -18.04 -9.26
CA HIS A 64 -7.84 -17.07 -9.68
C HIS A 64 -9.03 -17.77 -10.31
N ARG A 65 -8.79 -18.78 -11.16
CA ARG A 65 -9.84 -19.64 -11.72
C ARG A 65 -10.67 -20.35 -10.64
N LEU A 66 -10.01 -20.95 -9.65
CA LEU A 66 -10.71 -21.61 -8.54
C LEU A 66 -11.54 -20.63 -7.70
N GLN A 67 -11.04 -19.39 -7.50
CA GLN A 67 -11.78 -18.35 -6.79
C GLN A 67 -13.00 -17.88 -7.59
N GLU A 68 -12.89 -17.79 -8.91
CA GLU A 68 -14.02 -17.46 -9.79
C GLU A 68 -15.09 -18.56 -9.76
N GLU A 69 -14.68 -19.82 -9.85
CA GLU A 69 -15.58 -20.99 -9.72
C GLU A 69 -16.30 -21.01 -8.36
N GLN A 70 -15.60 -20.72 -7.27
CA GLN A 70 -16.19 -20.63 -5.92
C GLN A 70 -17.11 -19.41 -5.75
N GLN A 71 -16.80 -18.29 -6.39
CA GLN A 71 -17.69 -17.12 -6.39
C GLN A 71 -18.97 -17.39 -7.17
N LEU A 72 -18.89 -18.09 -8.30
CA LEU A 72 -20.05 -18.51 -9.09
C LEU A 72 -20.98 -19.43 -8.26
N THR A 73 -20.43 -20.40 -7.54
CA THR A 73 -21.24 -21.33 -6.71
C THR A 73 -21.88 -20.64 -5.51
N THR A 74 -21.17 -19.74 -4.83
CA THR A 74 -21.67 -19.01 -3.65
C THR A 74 -22.77 -18.01 -4.00
N THR A 75 -22.67 -17.38 -5.18
CA THR A 75 -23.68 -16.42 -5.66
C THR A 75 -24.99 -17.12 -6.04
N ALA A 76 -24.89 -18.33 -6.62
CA ALA A 76 -26.05 -19.17 -6.93
C ALA A 76 -26.80 -19.65 -5.67
N THR A 77 -26.09 -19.95 -4.57
CA THR A 77 -26.72 -20.38 -3.30
C THR A 77 -27.35 -19.22 -2.52
N THR A 78 -26.76 -18.03 -2.56
CA THR A 78 -27.29 -16.83 -1.87
C THR A 78 -28.57 -16.28 -2.52
N THR A 79 -28.78 -16.55 -3.81
CA THR A 79 -29.99 -16.11 -4.53
C THR A 79 -31.22 -16.95 -4.15
N GLN A 80 -31.04 -18.18 -3.66
CA GLN A 80 -32.14 -19.07 -3.24
C GLN A 80 -32.61 -18.81 -1.79
N THR A 81 -31.80 -18.18 -0.93
CA THR A 81 -32.15 -17.94 0.49
C THR A 81 -32.76 -16.57 0.77
N LYS A 82 -32.80 -15.66 -0.21
CA LYS A 82 -33.49 -14.35 -0.12
C LYS A 82 -34.93 -14.36 -0.64
N SER A 83 -35.42 -15.49 -1.14
CA SER A 83 -36.77 -15.66 -1.71
C SER A 83 -37.77 -16.38 -0.78
N THR A 84 -37.44 -16.52 0.51
CA THR A 84 -38.36 -16.96 1.60
C THR A 84 -38.25 -15.96 2.73
#